data_AF-A0A8S9J274-F1
#
_entry.id   AF-A0A8S9J274-F1
#
_cell.length_a   1.000
_cell.length_b   1.000
_cell.length_c   1.000
_cell.angle_alpha   90.00
_cell.angle_beta   90.00
_cell.angle_gamma   90.00
#
_symmetry.space_group_name_H-M   'P 1'
#
loop_
_entity.id
_entity.type
_entity.pdbx_description
1 polymer ?
#
loop_
_entity_poly.entity_id
_entity_poly.type
_entity_poly.pdbx_seq_one_letter_code
_entity_poly.pdbx_strand_id
1 'polypeptide(L)'
;MCCVEKGYNDCMNKSRVTKFGENWKVRRLTTHTPEFLGLPTDVWPTGGGWERAGEDIVIGFVDSGIYPHHPSFASHHRLPYGPLPHYKGKCEEDPHTKKSFCNRKIVGAQHFAEAAKAAGAFNPNIDYASPMDGDGHGSHTAAIAAGNNGIPLRMHGYEFGNASGMAPRARIAVYKALYRLFGGFVADVVAAIDQAVHDGVDILSLSVGPNSPPTTTKTTFLNSFDATLLGAVKAGVFVAQAAGNGGPFPKTLVSYSPWIMTVAAAIDDRRYKNHLTLGNGKMLAGMGLSPSTRPHKKYTLVSANDVLLDSSVSKYNPSDCQRPEVFNKKLVEGKILLCGYSFNFVVGAASIKKVVATVKHLGAAGFILVVENVSPGTKFDPVPSAVPGILITDVSKSMDLIDYYNVSTSRDWTGRVKSFNAQGSIGDGLAPVLHKSSPQVALFSARGPNTKDFSFQDADLLKPDILAPGYLIWAAWCPNGTDEANYVGK
;
A
#
# COMPACT_ATOMS: atom_id res chain seq x y z
N MET A 1 -17.69 18.10 28.69
CA MET A 1 -16.31 18.43 29.10
C MET A 1 -15.93 17.43 30.20
N CYS A 2 -14.79 16.77 30.02
CA CYS A 2 -14.27 15.60 30.71
C CYS A 2 -14.51 15.44 32.23
N CYS A 3 -15.02 14.29 32.65
CA CYS A 3 -14.74 13.71 33.98
C CYS A 3 -13.43 12.91 33.87
N VAL A 4 -12.28 13.59 33.84
CA VAL A 4 -10.96 12.91 33.77
C VAL A 4 -10.30 12.82 35.16
N GLU A 5 -10.74 13.61 36.14
CA GLU A 5 -10.10 13.66 37.47
C GLU A 5 -11.05 13.47 38.67
N LYS A 6 -12.36 13.31 38.45
CA LYS A 6 -13.33 13.15 39.54
C LYS A 6 -13.91 11.75 39.53
N GLY A 7 -13.74 11.05 40.65
CA GLY A 7 -14.20 9.68 40.85
C GLY A 7 -15.67 9.50 40.44
N TYR A 8 -15.97 8.30 39.96
CA TYR A 8 -17.24 7.86 39.35
C TYR A 8 -18.53 8.45 39.97
N ASN A 9 -18.57 8.62 41.29
CA ASN A 9 -19.74 9.13 42.02
C ASN A 9 -20.06 10.62 41.77
N ASP A 10 -19.08 11.44 41.40
CA ASP A 10 -19.27 12.90 41.20
C ASP A 10 -20.00 13.21 39.87
N CYS A 11 -19.98 12.27 38.91
CA CYS A 11 -20.56 12.47 37.57
C CYS A 11 -22.02 11.97 37.45
N MET A 12 -22.52 11.21 38.44
CA MET A 12 -23.91 10.72 38.49
C MET A 12 -24.94 11.82 38.83
N ASN A 13 -24.53 12.90 39.49
CA ASN A 13 -25.44 13.94 39.99
C ASN A 13 -25.79 15.06 38.98
N LYS A 14 -25.44 14.90 37.70
CA LYS A 14 -25.84 15.85 36.64
C LYS A 14 -26.93 15.25 35.77
N SER A 15 -28.11 15.87 35.79
CA SER A 15 -29.38 15.47 35.17
C SER A 15 -29.41 15.41 33.62
N ARG A 16 -28.27 15.26 32.95
CA ARG A 16 -28.16 15.15 31.48
C ARG A 16 -27.05 14.20 31.00
N VAL A 17 -26.91 13.02 31.61
CA VAL A 17 -26.03 11.96 31.09
C VAL A 17 -26.89 10.75 30.71
N THR A 18 -27.06 10.51 29.40
CA THR A 18 -27.95 9.46 28.87
C THR A 18 -27.23 8.15 28.53
N LYS A 19 -25.90 8.10 28.56
CA LYS A 19 -25.13 6.86 28.37
C LYS A 19 -23.71 6.99 28.91
N PHE A 20 -23.29 6.02 29.72
CA PHE A 20 -21.88 5.81 30.07
C PHE A 20 -21.32 4.70 29.18
N GLY A 21 -20.21 4.98 28.50
CA GLY A 21 -19.37 3.96 27.90
C GLY A 21 -18.16 3.77 28.80
N GLU A 22 -17.87 2.52 29.19
CA GLU A 22 -16.64 2.21 29.91
C GLU A 22 -15.42 2.67 29.10
N ASN A 23 -14.46 3.28 29.79
CA ASN A 23 -13.22 3.73 29.19
C ASN A 23 -12.28 2.52 29.07
N TRP A 24 -12.11 1.99 27.86
CA TRP A 24 -11.28 0.82 27.60
C TRP A 24 -9.89 1.25 27.15
N LYS A 25 -8.84 0.55 27.62
CA LYS A 25 -7.48 0.75 27.13
C LYS A 25 -7.39 0.30 25.67
N VAL A 26 -7.18 1.25 24.77
CA VAL A 26 -6.74 0.98 23.39
C VAL A 26 -5.23 0.79 23.37
N ARG A 27 -4.75 -0.34 22.85
CA ARG A 27 -3.33 -0.61 22.58
C ARG A 27 -3.04 -0.24 21.13
N ARG A 28 -1.83 0.27 20.84
CA ARG A 28 -1.33 0.36 19.45
C ARG A 28 -1.36 -1.05 18.86
N LEU A 29 -2.19 -1.26 17.85
CA LEU A 29 -2.32 -2.56 17.22
C LEU A 29 -1.01 -2.87 16.49
N THR A 30 -0.57 -4.11 16.64
CA THR A 30 0.43 -4.79 15.81
C THR A 30 -0.05 -4.77 14.35
N THR A 31 0.75 -5.18 13.36
CA THR A 31 0.30 -5.21 11.95
C THR A 31 -0.81 -6.21 11.78
N HIS A 32 -2.00 -5.70 12.00
CA HIS A 32 -3.26 -6.34 12.34
C HIS A 32 -3.71 -7.53 11.50
N THR A 33 -3.09 -7.80 10.36
CA THR A 33 -3.58 -8.82 9.43
C THR A 33 -3.50 -10.26 9.96
N PRO A 34 -2.43 -10.72 10.66
CA PRO A 34 -2.45 -12.02 11.32
C PRO A 34 -3.49 -12.09 12.45
N GLU A 35 -3.64 -11.03 13.25
CA GLU A 35 -4.64 -10.95 14.32
C GLU A 35 -6.07 -10.99 13.76
N PHE A 36 -6.34 -10.24 12.69
CA PHE A 36 -7.63 -10.21 11.99
C PHE A 36 -8.03 -11.60 11.46
N LEU A 37 -7.04 -12.39 11.03
CA LEU A 37 -7.23 -13.76 10.56
C LEU A 37 -7.21 -14.80 11.70
N GLY A 38 -7.04 -14.39 12.96
CA GLY A 38 -6.99 -15.30 14.11
C GLY A 38 -5.73 -16.16 14.20
N LEU A 39 -4.66 -15.85 13.43
CA LEU A 39 -3.47 -16.69 13.39
C LEU A 39 -2.78 -16.84 14.76
N PRO A 40 -2.60 -15.78 15.57
CA PRO A 40 -1.95 -15.91 16.87
C PRO A 40 -2.73 -16.74 17.89
N THR A 41 -4.07 -16.79 17.76
CA THR A 41 -4.95 -17.48 18.71
C THR A 41 -5.29 -18.90 18.27
N ASP A 42 -5.38 -19.16 16.96
CA ASP A 42 -5.87 -20.43 16.44
C ASP A 42 -4.77 -21.22 15.75
N VAL A 43 -4.15 -20.68 14.69
CA VAL A 43 -3.25 -21.44 13.81
C VAL A 43 -1.85 -21.58 14.39
N TRP A 44 -1.20 -20.48 14.77
CA TRP A 44 0.18 -20.50 15.26
C TRP A 44 0.36 -21.40 16.49
N PRO A 45 -0.53 -21.41 17.50
CA PRO A 45 -0.38 -22.29 18.66
C PRO A 45 -0.30 -23.78 18.30
N THR A 46 -0.97 -24.24 17.22
CA THR A 46 -0.90 -25.65 16.78
C THR A 46 0.51 -26.07 16.35
N GLY A 47 1.32 -25.12 15.87
CA GLY A 47 2.68 -25.34 15.40
C GLY A 47 3.77 -24.97 16.41
N GLY A 48 3.43 -24.64 17.66
CA GLY A 48 4.38 -24.14 18.66
C GLY A 48 4.54 -22.62 18.70
N GLY A 49 3.53 -21.89 18.23
CA GLY A 49 3.47 -20.43 18.24
C GLY A 49 4.18 -19.78 17.05
N TRP A 50 4.27 -18.45 17.09
CA TRP A 50 4.90 -17.66 16.03
C TRP A 50 6.40 -17.99 15.86
N GLU A 51 7.06 -18.53 16.90
CA GLU A 51 8.46 -18.97 16.88
C GLU A 51 8.72 -20.22 16.04
N ARG A 52 7.65 -20.90 15.59
CA ARG A 52 7.74 -22.09 14.72
C ARG A 52 6.77 -22.06 13.53
N ALA A 53 5.96 -21.00 13.40
CA ALA A 53 4.96 -20.88 12.36
C ALA A 53 5.60 -20.84 10.95
N GLY A 54 5.46 -21.94 10.21
CA GLY A 54 6.07 -22.15 8.91
C GLY A 54 7.54 -22.58 8.96
N GLU A 55 8.07 -22.99 10.12
CA GLU A 55 9.42 -23.57 10.19
C GLU A 55 9.53 -24.72 9.17
N ASP A 56 10.67 -24.81 8.49
CA ASP A 56 10.95 -25.84 7.47
C ASP A 56 10.16 -25.77 6.17
N ILE A 57 9.31 -24.75 6.01
CA ILE A 57 8.70 -24.38 4.72
C ILE A 57 9.56 -23.34 4.01
N VAL A 58 9.76 -23.52 2.70
CA VAL A 58 10.39 -22.56 1.80
C VAL A 58 9.34 -21.98 0.85
N ILE A 59 9.14 -20.66 0.93
CA ILE A 59 8.27 -19.92 0.02
C ILE A 59 9.13 -19.26 -1.06
N GLY A 60 8.90 -19.66 -2.31
CA GLY A 60 9.45 -19.03 -3.50
C GLY A 60 8.65 -17.81 -3.94
N PHE A 61 9.33 -16.69 -4.15
CA PHE A 61 8.73 -15.45 -4.64
C PHE A 61 9.26 -15.15 -6.04
N VAL A 62 8.36 -15.15 -7.03
CA VAL A 62 8.68 -14.67 -8.38
C VAL A 62 8.16 -13.24 -8.51
N ASP A 63 9.05 -12.27 -8.35
CA ASP A 63 8.70 -10.86 -8.12
C ASP A 63 9.84 -9.91 -8.55
N SER A 64 9.89 -8.68 -8.02
CA SER A 64 10.90 -7.66 -8.33
C SER A 64 12.21 -7.76 -7.53
N GLY A 65 12.35 -8.79 -6.70
CA GLY A 65 13.55 -9.09 -5.91
C GLY A 65 13.31 -8.98 -4.41
N ILE A 66 14.39 -8.86 -3.62
CA ILE A 66 14.29 -8.59 -2.18
C ILE A 66 15.34 -7.57 -1.72
N TYR A 67 14.99 -6.77 -0.70
CA TYR A 67 15.96 -5.95 0.04
C TYR A 67 16.39 -6.68 1.32
N PRO A 68 17.52 -7.42 1.32
CA PRO A 68 17.86 -8.40 2.36
C PRO A 68 18.20 -7.78 3.72
N HIS A 69 18.55 -6.49 3.75
CA HIS A 69 18.95 -5.80 4.97
C HIS A 69 17.77 -5.34 5.83
N HIS A 70 16.52 -5.50 5.37
CA HIS A 70 15.35 -5.16 6.17
C HIS A 70 15.23 -6.08 7.40
N PRO A 71 14.89 -5.56 8.60
CA PRO A 71 14.75 -6.36 9.82
C PRO A 71 13.78 -7.55 9.70
N SER A 72 12.76 -7.44 8.84
CA SER A 72 11.82 -8.53 8.53
C SER A 72 12.49 -9.78 7.96
N PHE A 73 13.71 -9.67 7.42
CA PHE A 73 14.46 -10.77 6.81
C PHE A 73 15.74 -11.12 7.57
N ALA A 74 15.91 -10.58 8.77
CA ALA A 74 17.08 -10.85 9.59
C ALA A 74 17.10 -12.32 10.05
N SER A 75 18.29 -12.90 10.12
CA SER A 75 18.51 -14.18 10.79
C SER A 75 18.88 -13.93 12.25
N HIS A 76 18.11 -14.50 13.19
CA HIS A 76 18.33 -14.31 14.62
C HIS A 76 19.15 -15.45 15.22
N HIS A 77 20.27 -15.12 15.87
CA HIS A 77 21.13 -16.11 16.55
C HIS A 77 20.43 -16.86 17.70
N ARG A 78 19.43 -16.24 18.34
CA ARG A 78 18.70 -16.82 19.48
C ARG A 78 17.73 -17.93 19.08
N LEU A 79 17.24 -17.91 17.84
CA LEU A 79 16.32 -18.90 17.29
C LEU A 79 16.91 -19.42 15.98
N PRO A 80 17.99 -20.23 16.04
CA PRO A 80 18.67 -20.71 14.85
C PRO A 80 17.75 -21.62 14.03
N TYR A 81 17.77 -21.45 12.73
CA TYR A 81 17.17 -22.38 11.78
C TYR A 81 17.94 -23.70 11.74
N GLY A 82 17.20 -24.81 11.61
CA GLY A 82 17.75 -26.12 11.28
C GLY A 82 18.25 -26.23 9.82
N PRO A 83 18.87 -27.35 9.43
CA PRO A 83 19.23 -27.61 8.04
C PRO A 83 18.00 -27.85 7.16
N LEU A 84 18.10 -27.48 5.88
CA LEU A 84 17.10 -27.77 4.83
C LEU A 84 17.72 -28.71 3.79
N PRO A 85 17.62 -30.04 3.95
CA PRO A 85 18.23 -30.96 2.99
C PRO A 85 17.50 -31.03 1.65
N HIS A 86 16.22 -30.67 1.60
CA HIS A 86 15.42 -30.74 0.37
C HIS A 86 15.61 -29.53 -0.55
N TYR A 87 15.91 -28.35 0.01
CA TYR A 87 16.10 -27.12 -0.76
C TYR A 87 17.53 -27.04 -1.31
N LYS A 88 17.65 -26.83 -2.62
CA LYS A 88 18.92 -26.86 -3.37
C LYS A 88 19.23 -25.55 -4.10
N GLY A 89 18.43 -24.52 -3.88
CA GLY A 89 18.62 -23.24 -4.55
C GLY A 89 19.92 -22.55 -4.16
N LYS A 90 20.43 -21.73 -5.07
CA LYS A 90 21.67 -20.98 -4.89
C LYS A 90 21.40 -19.55 -4.43
N CYS A 91 22.42 -18.95 -3.83
CA CYS A 91 22.49 -17.50 -3.66
C CYS A 91 23.44 -16.94 -4.70
N GLU A 92 22.93 -16.11 -5.62
CA GLU A 92 23.79 -15.42 -6.57
C GLU A 92 24.70 -14.43 -5.84
N GLU A 93 25.99 -14.48 -6.18
CA GLU A 93 26.99 -13.55 -5.67
C GLU A 93 27.43 -12.62 -6.81
N ASP A 94 27.27 -11.33 -6.58
CA ASP A 94 27.72 -10.23 -7.43
C ASP A 94 28.26 -9.08 -6.53
N PRO A 95 28.86 -8.02 -7.09
CA PRO A 95 29.44 -6.93 -6.30
C PRO A 95 28.46 -6.24 -5.33
N HIS A 96 27.16 -6.24 -5.63
CA HIS A 96 26.11 -5.65 -4.81
C HIS A 96 25.51 -6.63 -3.80
N THR A 97 25.32 -7.89 -4.19
CA THR A 97 24.70 -8.90 -3.30
C THR A 97 25.68 -9.40 -2.26
N LYS A 98 26.92 -9.72 -2.65
CA LYS A 98 27.93 -10.39 -1.82
C LYS A 98 27.41 -11.68 -1.18
N LYS A 99 28.30 -12.45 -0.56
CA LYS A 99 27.93 -13.68 0.18
C LYS A 99 26.91 -13.46 1.32
N SER A 100 26.77 -12.24 1.80
CA SER A 100 25.85 -11.86 2.88
C SER A 100 24.40 -11.65 2.43
N PHE A 101 24.10 -11.70 1.13
CA PHE A 101 22.74 -11.46 0.62
C PHE A 101 21.75 -12.48 1.17
N CYS A 102 22.11 -13.76 1.06
CA CYS A 102 21.37 -14.84 1.67
C CYS A 102 21.85 -15.06 3.11
N ASN A 103 20.92 -15.52 3.92
CA ASN A 103 21.16 -15.88 5.31
C ASN A 103 20.30 -17.11 5.64
N ARG A 104 20.01 -17.40 6.91
CA ARG A 104 19.17 -18.57 7.21
C ARG A 104 17.66 -18.33 7.01
N LYS A 105 17.25 -17.07 6.84
CA LYS A 105 15.90 -16.63 6.53
C LYS A 105 15.68 -16.54 5.02
N ILE A 106 16.56 -15.85 4.29
CA ILE A 106 16.63 -15.83 2.83
C ILE A 106 17.60 -16.92 2.39
N VAL A 107 17.09 -18.07 1.95
CA VAL A 107 17.92 -19.26 1.67
C VAL A 107 18.41 -19.36 0.24
N GLY A 108 17.76 -18.67 -0.70
CA GLY A 108 18.19 -18.58 -2.08
C GLY A 108 17.73 -17.29 -2.71
N ALA A 109 18.50 -16.79 -3.67
CA ALA A 109 18.23 -15.53 -4.35
C ALA A 109 18.86 -15.56 -5.74
N GLN A 110 18.04 -15.42 -6.77
CA GLN A 110 18.41 -15.51 -8.18
C GLN A 110 17.67 -14.46 -9.01
N HIS A 111 18.24 -14.03 -10.14
CA HIS A 111 17.57 -13.11 -11.08
C HIS A 111 17.55 -13.66 -12.51
N PHE A 112 16.49 -13.29 -13.23
CA PHE A 112 16.19 -13.75 -14.59
C PHE A 112 15.89 -12.52 -15.45
N ALA A 113 16.66 -12.33 -16.51
CA ALA A 113 16.55 -11.17 -17.41
C ALA A 113 17.05 -11.48 -18.82
N GLU A 114 17.19 -12.75 -19.19
CA GLU A 114 17.78 -13.12 -20.48
C GLU A 114 16.88 -12.69 -21.65
N ALA A 115 15.56 -12.85 -21.51
CA ALA A 115 14.62 -12.35 -22.51
C ALA A 115 14.59 -10.81 -22.53
N ALA A 116 14.65 -10.15 -21.36
CA ALA A 116 14.75 -8.70 -21.28
C ALA A 116 16.03 -8.13 -21.93
N LYS A 117 17.18 -8.80 -21.75
CA LYS A 117 18.45 -8.46 -22.40
C LYS A 117 18.36 -8.64 -23.92
N ALA A 118 17.83 -9.77 -24.38
CA ALA A 118 17.66 -10.05 -25.81
C ALA A 118 16.72 -9.04 -26.49
N ALA A 119 15.70 -8.54 -25.77
CA ALA A 119 14.81 -7.49 -26.24
C ALA A 119 15.41 -6.06 -26.18
N GLY A 120 16.61 -5.89 -25.62
CA GLY A 120 17.24 -4.57 -25.42
C GLY A 120 16.56 -3.69 -24.37
N ALA A 121 15.69 -4.26 -23.53
CA ALA A 121 14.94 -3.53 -22.50
C ALA A 121 15.70 -3.42 -21.17
N PHE A 122 16.64 -4.34 -20.92
CA PHE A 122 17.35 -4.45 -19.65
C PHE A 122 18.53 -3.49 -19.54
N ASN A 123 18.55 -2.66 -18.49
CA ASN A 123 19.68 -1.81 -18.14
C ASN A 123 20.23 -2.18 -16.74
N PRO A 124 21.42 -2.81 -16.65
CA PRO A 124 21.94 -3.33 -15.39
C PRO A 124 22.16 -2.26 -14.30
N ASN A 125 22.36 -0.99 -14.69
CA ASN A 125 22.58 0.10 -13.74
C ASN A 125 21.29 0.61 -13.07
N ILE A 126 20.13 0.36 -13.70
CA ILE A 126 18.82 0.79 -13.21
C ILE A 126 18.05 -0.40 -12.66
N ASP A 127 18.11 -1.51 -13.37
CA ASP A 127 17.30 -2.70 -13.10
C ASP A 127 17.97 -3.66 -12.11
N TYR A 128 19.25 -3.43 -11.80
CA TYR A 128 20.12 -4.30 -11.01
C TYR A 128 20.22 -5.71 -11.62
N ALA A 129 21.39 -6.05 -12.16
CA ALA A 129 21.74 -7.42 -12.57
C ALA A 129 22.04 -8.31 -11.34
N SER A 130 21.07 -8.38 -10.44
CA SER A 130 21.12 -9.09 -9.17
C SER A 130 19.70 -9.32 -8.63
N PRO A 131 19.51 -10.21 -7.65
CA PRO A 131 18.23 -10.40 -6.95
C PRO A 131 17.81 -9.22 -6.05
N MET A 132 18.60 -8.14 -5.99
CA MET A 132 18.26 -6.93 -5.24
C MET A 132 16.96 -6.32 -5.75
N ASP A 133 16.07 -5.99 -4.81
CA ASP A 133 14.83 -5.28 -5.10
C ASP A 133 15.10 -3.81 -5.47
N GLY A 134 14.86 -3.47 -6.73
CA GLY A 134 14.95 -2.09 -7.24
C GLY A 134 13.62 -1.35 -7.23
N ASP A 135 12.56 -1.97 -6.75
CA ASP A 135 11.18 -1.56 -6.99
C ASP A 135 10.40 -1.36 -5.67
N GLY A 136 10.47 -2.34 -4.77
CA GLY A 136 9.84 -2.36 -3.45
C GLY A 136 8.77 -3.45 -3.31
N HIS A 137 8.12 -3.83 -4.42
CA HIS A 137 7.01 -4.77 -4.43
C HIS A 137 7.42 -6.17 -3.91
N GLY A 138 8.55 -6.74 -4.38
CA GLY A 138 9.01 -8.06 -3.94
C GLY A 138 9.38 -8.12 -2.46
N SER A 139 10.00 -7.06 -1.91
CA SER A 139 10.23 -6.97 -0.46
C SER A 139 8.92 -6.90 0.32
N HIS A 140 7.92 -6.19 -0.19
CA HIS A 140 6.62 -6.06 0.45
C HIS A 140 5.88 -7.40 0.49
N THR A 141 5.79 -8.10 -0.64
CA THR A 141 5.10 -9.40 -0.76
C THR A 141 5.79 -10.47 0.10
N ALA A 142 7.13 -10.53 0.07
CA ALA A 142 7.90 -11.47 0.89
C ALA A 142 7.70 -11.23 2.39
N ALA A 143 7.63 -9.96 2.83
CA ALA A 143 7.41 -9.63 4.23
C ALA A 143 5.98 -9.93 4.71
N ILE A 144 4.96 -9.80 3.85
CA ILE A 144 3.58 -10.19 4.19
C ILE A 144 3.47 -11.69 4.44
N ALA A 145 4.08 -12.50 3.57
CA ALA A 145 4.00 -13.94 3.69
C ALA A 145 4.88 -14.47 4.82
N ALA A 146 6.14 -14.04 4.86
CA ALA A 146 7.16 -14.65 5.71
C ALA A 146 8.04 -13.64 6.46
N GLY A 147 7.67 -12.38 6.62
CA GLY A 147 8.43 -11.45 7.45
C GLY A 147 8.50 -11.90 8.92
N ASN A 148 9.64 -11.67 9.58
CA ASN A 148 9.78 -11.93 11.01
C ASN A 148 8.69 -11.23 11.83
N ASN A 149 8.28 -11.85 12.94
CA ASN A 149 7.30 -11.28 13.86
C ASN A 149 7.92 -10.17 14.71
N GLY A 150 7.10 -9.19 15.11
CA GLY A 150 7.48 -8.19 16.10
C GLY A 150 8.32 -7.03 15.57
N ILE A 151 8.37 -6.81 14.26
CA ILE A 151 9.20 -5.77 13.63
C ILE A 151 8.55 -4.39 13.76
N PRO A 152 9.10 -3.42 14.51
CA PRO A 152 8.44 -2.13 14.67
C PRO A 152 8.25 -1.40 13.34
N LEU A 153 7.01 -1.01 13.04
CA LEU A 153 6.69 -0.19 11.88
C LEU A 153 6.87 1.27 12.20
N ARG A 154 7.76 1.92 11.44
CA ARG A 154 8.05 3.34 11.59
C ARG A 154 7.97 4.02 10.24
N MET A 155 7.20 5.10 10.16
CA MET A 155 7.18 5.94 8.97
C MET A 155 7.07 7.41 9.36
N HIS A 156 7.95 8.25 8.78
CA HIS A 156 8.05 9.68 9.09
C HIS A 156 8.17 10.03 10.59
N GLY A 157 8.76 9.14 11.39
CA GLY A 157 8.92 9.33 12.84
C GLY A 157 7.73 8.86 13.68
N TYR A 158 6.68 8.31 13.06
CA TYR A 158 5.52 7.76 13.73
C TYR A 158 5.54 6.24 13.73
N GLU A 159 5.01 5.63 14.79
CA GLU A 159 4.93 4.18 14.96
C GLU A 159 3.52 3.67 14.67
N PHE A 160 3.42 2.62 13.84
CA PHE A 160 2.16 2.02 13.38
C PHE A 160 1.94 0.59 13.89
N GLY A 161 2.64 0.21 14.96
CA GLY A 161 2.61 -1.15 15.51
C GLY A 161 3.83 -1.97 15.12
N ASN A 162 3.72 -3.29 15.22
CA ASN A 162 4.79 -4.24 14.88
C ASN A 162 4.34 -5.18 13.75
N ALA A 163 5.12 -5.23 12.68
CA ALA A 163 5.02 -6.11 11.53
C ALA A 163 5.21 -7.60 11.86
N SER A 164 4.47 -8.44 11.15
CA SER A 164 4.64 -9.89 11.10
C SER A 164 4.15 -10.44 9.78
N GLY A 165 4.88 -11.41 9.23
CA GLY A 165 4.36 -12.26 8.17
C GLY A 165 3.29 -13.22 8.70
N MET A 166 2.56 -13.87 7.77
CA MET A 166 1.60 -14.92 8.08
C MET A 166 2.28 -16.19 8.61
N ALA A 167 3.47 -16.49 8.09
CA ALA A 167 4.35 -17.56 8.54
C ALA A 167 5.73 -16.99 8.92
N PRO A 168 5.87 -16.37 10.10
CA PRO A 168 7.09 -15.63 10.48
C PRO A 168 8.38 -16.43 10.45
N ARG A 169 8.31 -17.76 10.48
CA ARG A 169 9.47 -18.65 10.47
C ARG A 169 9.67 -19.36 9.13
N ALA A 170 8.77 -19.24 8.16
CA ALA A 170 9.02 -19.72 6.82
C ALA A 170 10.28 -19.09 6.22
N ARG A 171 11.02 -19.87 5.42
CA ARG A 171 12.20 -19.41 4.72
C ARG A 171 11.82 -18.87 3.35
N ILE A 172 12.63 -17.96 2.84
CA ILE A 172 12.35 -17.16 1.66
C ILE A 172 13.35 -17.55 0.56
N ALA A 173 12.83 -17.88 -0.61
CA ALA A 173 13.61 -18.06 -1.83
C ALA A 173 13.16 -17.02 -2.87
N VAL A 174 14.08 -16.27 -3.44
CA VAL A 174 13.76 -15.11 -4.30
C VAL A 174 14.17 -15.39 -5.73
N TYR A 175 13.24 -15.21 -6.65
CA TYR A 175 13.44 -15.39 -8.08
C TYR A 175 12.98 -14.11 -8.80
N LYS A 176 13.90 -13.17 -8.96
CA LYS A 176 13.60 -11.87 -9.55
C LYS A 176 13.39 -12.01 -11.05
N ALA A 177 12.17 -11.77 -11.52
CA ALA A 177 11.81 -11.79 -12.95
C ALA A 177 11.03 -10.54 -13.38
N LEU A 178 10.74 -9.64 -12.43
CA LEU A 178 10.12 -8.35 -12.69
C LEU A 178 11.10 -7.20 -12.44
N TYR A 179 10.94 -6.18 -13.25
CA TYR A 179 11.75 -4.97 -13.27
C TYR A 179 10.84 -3.78 -13.50
N ARG A 180 11.17 -2.68 -12.83
CA ARG A 180 10.36 -1.48 -12.72
C ARG A 180 9.89 -0.91 -14.06
N LEU A 181 10.79 -0.81 -15.06
CA LEU A 181 10.51 -0.03 -16.28
C LEU A 181 9.64 -0.76 -17.29
N PHE A 182 9.67 -2.09 -17.28
CA PHE A 182 9.04 -2.91 -18.31
C PHE A 182 8.21 -4.08 -17.75
N GLY A 183 8.13 -4.22 -16.42
CA GLY A 183 7.54 -5.38 -15.79
C GLY A 183 8.44 -6.59 -15.99
N GLY A 184 7.96 -7.63 -16.66
CA GLY A 184 8.76 -8.82 -16.95
C GLY A 184 8.38 -9.45 -18.26
N PHE A 185 9.32 -10.18 -18.85
CA PHE A 185 9.07 -11.01 -20.01
C PHE A 185 8.59 -12.39 -19.55
N VAL A 186 7.55 -12.92 -20.20
CA VAL A 186 6.97 -14.22 -19.84
C VAL A 186 8.03 -15.33 -19.81
N ALA A 187 9.01 -15.29 -20.72
CA ALA A 187 10.11 -16.26 -20.74
C ALA A 187 10.99 -16.21 -19.47
N ASP A 188 11.33 -15.01 -18.98
CA ASP A 188 12.09 -14.86 -17.73
C ASP A 188 11.27 -15.31 -16.52
N VAL A 189 9.96 -15.02 -16.50
CA VAL A 189 9.04 -15.48 -15.44
C VAL A 189 8.89 -17.00 -15.44
N VAL A 190 8.74 -17.62 -16.62
CA VAL A 190 8.69 -19.08 -16.76
C VAL A 190 9.99 -19.72 -16.29
N ALA A 191 11.15 -19.17 -16.66
CA ALA A 191 12.45 -19.66 -16.21
C ALA A 191 12.59 -19.56 -14.68
N ALA A 192 12.12 -18.47 -14.08
CA ALA A 192 12.11 -18.27 -12.64
C ALA A 192 11.25 -19.31 -11.90
N ILE A 193 10.04 -19.59 -12.41
CA ILE A 193 9.14 -20.61 -11.83
C ILE A 193 9.76 -22.00 -11.93
N ASP A 194 10.28 -22.36 -13.11
CA ASP A 194 10.90 -23.67 -13.35
C ASP A 194 12.12 -23.88 -12.43
N GLN A 195 12.98 -22.87 -12.30
CA GLN A 195 14.11 -22.91 -11.38
C GLN A 195 13.66 -23.04 -9.93
N ALA A 196 12.59 -22.35 -9.52
CA ALA A 196 12.08 -22.43 -8.17
C ALA A 196 11.58 -23.83 -7.80
N VAL A 197 10.87 -24.49 -8.73
CA VAL A 197 10.43 -25.88 -8.57
C VAL A 197 11.64 -26.81 -8.49
N HIS A 198 12.62 -26.65 -9.38
CA HIS A 198 13.85 -27.45 -9.37
C HIS A 198 14.64 -27.30 -8.06
N ASP A 199 14.66 -26.09 -7.51
CA ASP A 199 15.34 -25.77 -6.24
C ASP A 199 14.61 -26.34 -5.02
N GLY A 200 13.37 -26.81 -5.17
CA GLY A 200 12.61 -27.49 -4.14
C GLY A 200 11.87 -26.54 -3.19
N VAL A 201 11.23 -25.49 -3.71
CA VAL A 201 10.30 -24.66 -2.91
C VAL A 201 9.00 -25.42 -2.64
N ASP A 202 8.39 -25.21 -1.47
CA ASP A 202 7.11 -25.83 -1.12
C ASP A 202 5.91 -25.02 -1.62
N ILE A 203 6.06 -23.70 -1.62
CA ILE A 203 5.02 -22.74 -2.00
C ILE A 203 5.60 -21.76 -3.00
N LEU A 204 4.85 -21.44 -4.05
CA LEU A 204 5.10 -20.33 -4.96
C LEU A 204 4.08 -19.22 -4.74
N SER A 205 4.59 -18.02 -4.45
CA SER A 205 3.81 -16.80 -4.36
C SER A 205 4.04 -15.95 -5.61
N LEU A 206 2.96 -15.76 -6.39
CA LEU A 206 2.97 -15.05 -7.66
C LEU A 206 2.05 -13.83 -7.58
N SER A 207 2.63 -12.67 -7.32
CA SER A 207 1.91 -11.38 -7.40
C SER A 207 2.01 -10.79 -8.80
N VAL A 208 1.89 -11.65 -9.81
CA VAL A 208 2.12 -11.36 -11.23
C VAL A 208 1.04 -11.99 -12.09
N GLY A 209 0.73 -11.37 -13.23
CA GLY A 209 -0.22 -11.90 -14.19
C GLY A 209 -0.12 -11.18 -15.54
N PRO A 210 -0.69 -11.75 -16.60
CA PRO A 210 -0.77 -11.09 -17.90
C PRO A 210 -1.62 -9.82 -17.82
N ASN A 211 -1.36 -8.85 -18.71
CA ASN A 211 -2.12 -7.60 -18.77
C ASN A 211 -3.55 -7.79 -19.34
N SER A 212 -3.78 -8.88 -20.06
CA SER A 212 -5.06 -9.23 -20.68
C SER A 212 -5.14 -10.73 -20.91
N PRO A 213 -6.33 -11.29 -21.22
CA PRO A 213 -6.42 -12.64 -21.76
C PRO A 213 -5.43 -12.85 -22.92
N PRO A 214 -4.77 -14.00 -23.03
CA PRO A 214 -3.87 -14.29 -24.14
C PRO A 214 -4.60 -14.26 -25.49
N THR A 215 -4.04 -13.56 -26.47
CA THR A 215 -4.57 -13.50 -27.85
C THR A 215 -4.09 -14.64 -28.74
N THR A 216 -2.97 -15.26 -28.38
CA THR A 216 -2.23 -16.22 -29.22
C THR A 216 -2.66 -17.67 -29.00
N THR A 217 -3.47 -17.95 -27.97
CA THR A 217 -3.96 -19.29 -27.65
C THR A 217 -5.49 -19.33 -27.72
N LYS A 218 -6.03 -20.50 -28.08
CA LYS A 218 -7.49 -20.71 -28.09
C LYS A 218 -8.11 -20.67 -26.69
N THR A 219 -7.32 -20.93 -25.66
CA THR A 219 -7.77 -20.85 -24.27
C THR A 219 -6.85 -19.97 -23.42
N THR A 220 -7.39 -19.44 -22.32
CA THR A 220 -6.68 -18.55 -21.39
C THR A 220 -5.62 -19.23 -20.53
N PHE A 221 -5.68 -20.56 -20.37
CA PHE A 221 -4.87 -21.34 -19.43
C PHE A 221 -3.95 -22.40 -20.09
N LEU A 222 -3.68 -22.29 -21.40
CA LEU A 222 -2.80 -23.22 -22.15
C LEU A 222 -1.62 -22.51 -22.81
N ASN A 223 -1.25 -21.32 -22.36
CA ASN A 223 -0.01 -20.68 -22.77
C ASN A 223 1.19 -21.23 -21.95
N SER A 224 2.41 -20.85 -22.31
CA SER A 224 3.62 -21.34 -21.66
C SER A 224 3.67 -21.03 -20.16
N PHE A 225 3.16 -19.88 -19.73
CA PHE A 225 3.10 -19.51 -18.32
C PHE A 225 2.21 -20.48 -17.54
N ASP A 226 0.98 -20.70 -18.00
CA ASP A 226 0.04 -21.61 -17.34
C ASP A 226 0.53 -23.07 -17.35
N ALA A 227 1.14 -23.52 -18.45
CA ALA A 227 1.74 -24.85 -18.54
C ALA A 227 2.85 -25.06 -17.49
N THR A 228 3.68 -24.05 -17.25
CA THR A 228 4.70 -24.08 -16.20
C THR A 228 4.07 -24.12 -14.81
N LEU A 229 2.96 -23.40 -14.56
CA LEU A 229 2.22 -23.50 -13.30
C LEU A 229 1.66 -24.91 -13.06
N LEU A 230 1.17 -25.58 -14.12
CA LEU A 230 0.72 -26.97 -14.03
C LEU A 230 1.89 -27.89 -13.67
N GLY A 231 3.07 -27.65 -14.25
CA GLY A 231 4.31 -28.35 -13.92
C GLY A 231 4.66 -28.22 -12.44
N ALA A 232 4.63 -27.00 -11.90
CA ALA A 232 4.88 -26.73 -10.49
C ALA A 232 3.93 -27.50 -9.56
N VAL A 233 2.63 -27.45 -9.85
CA VAL A 233 1.60 -28.17 -9.05
C VAL A 233 1.80 -29.69 -9.13
N LYS A 234 2.14 -30.23 -10.31
CA LYS A 234 2.47 -31.66 -10.47
C LYS A 234 3.71 -32.09 -9.71
N ALA A 235 4.66 -31.18 -9.52
CA ALA A 235 5.85 -31.40 -8.69
C ALA A 235 5.57 -31.31 -7.18
N GLY A 236 4.32 -31.05 -6.78
CA GLY A 236 3.91 -30.94 -5.37
C GLY A 236 4.02 -29.55 -4.78
N VAL A 237 4.28 -28.51 -5.60
CA VAL A 237 4.38 -27.13 -5.15
C VAL A 237 3.01 -26.47 -5.11
N PHE A 238 2.64 -25.87 -3.97
CA PHE A 238 1.40 -25.09 -3.88
C PHE A 238 1.60 -23.70 -4.52
N VAL A 239 0.74 -23.32 -5.46
CA VAL A 239 0.85 -22.04 -6.17
C VAL A 239 -0.28 -21.11 -5.79
N ALA A 240 0.07 -19.93 -5.25
CA ALA A 240 -0.86 -18.83 -4.99
C ALA A 240 -0.58 -17.67 -5.96
N GLN A 241 -1.60 -17.24 -6.71
CA GLN A 241 -1.51 -16.13 -7.65
C GLN A 241 -2.55 -15.04 -7.33
N ALA A 242 -2.16 -13.78 -7.44
CA ALA A 242 -3.10 -12.66 -7.34
C ALA A 242 -4.14 -12.68 -8.48
N ALA A 243 -5.40 -12.38 -8.15
CA ALA A 243 -6.50 -12.32 -9.11
C ALA A 243 -6.35 -11.20 -10.16
N GLY A 244 -5.64 -10.13 -9.80
CA GLY A 244 -5.48 -8.90 -10.59
C GLY A 244 -6.16 -7.68 -9.94
N ASN A 245 -5.80 -6.49 -10.44
CA ASN A 245 -6.24 -5.20 -9.92
C ASN A 245 -7.16 -4.43 -10.90
N GLY A 246 -7.74 -5.12 -11.89
CA GLY A 246 -8.58 -4.53 -12.95
C GLY A 246 -10.06 -4.35 -12.59
N GLY A 247 -10.46 -4.57 -11.33
CA GLY A 247 -11.84 -4.41 -10.89
C GLY A 247 -12.37 -2.97 -11.03
N PRO A 248 -13.67 -2.72 -10.79
CA PRO A 248 -14.65 -3.62 -10.18
C PRO A 248 -15.54 -4.37 -11.18
N PHE A 249 -15.34 -4.19 -12.49
CA PHE A 249 -16.23 -4.75 -13.50
C PHE A 249 -16.05 -6.28 -13.64
N PRO A 250 -17.09 -7.02 -14.07
CA PRO A 250 -16.98 -8.44 -14.36
C PRO A 250 -15.88 -8.76 -15.37
N LYS A 251 -15.34 -9.99 -15.32
CA LYS A 251 -14.34 -10.53 -16.28
C LYS A 251 -13.04 -9.72 -16.34
N THR A 252 -12.58 -9.24 -15.20
CA THR A 252 -11.35 -8.46 -15.05
C THR A 252 -10.20 -9.26 -14.44
N LEU A 253 -10.41 -10.56 -14.20
CA LEU A 253 -9.38 -11.49 -13.74
C LEU A 253 -8.24 -11.63 -14.75
N VAL A 254 -7.04 -11.87 -14.24
CA VAL A 254 -5.83 -12.22 -15.01
C VAL A 254 -5.21 -13.54 -14.56
N SER A 255 -5.86 -14.24 -13.63
CA SER A 255 -5.46 -15.57 -13.15
C SER A 255 -6.57 -16.56 -13.48
N TYR A 256 -6.34 -17.37 -14.51
CA TYR A 256 -7.36 -18.21 -15.14
C TYR A 256 -7.21 -19.71 -14.82
N SER A 257 -5.99 -20.13 -14.46
CA SER A 257 -5.56 -21.52 -14.35
C SER A 257 -6.36 -22.35 -13.33
N PRO A 258 -6.83 -23.56 -13.68
CA PRO A 258 -7.57 -24.44 -12.77
C PRO A 258 -6.79 -25.01 -11.59
N TRP A 259 -5.48 -25.22 -11.77
CA TRP A 259 -4.63 -25.95 -10.82
C TRP A 259 -4.00 -25.08 -9.74
N ILE A 260 -4.19 -23.75 -9.79
CA ILE A 260 -3.60 -22.80 -8.83
C ILE A 260 -4.67 -22.14 -7.96
N MET A 261 -4.25 -21.60 -6.83
CA MET A 261 -5.08 -20.77 -5.96
C MET A 261 -5.02 -19.31 -6.40
N THR A 262 -6.14 -18.78 -6.87
CA THR A 262 -6.33 -17.39 -7.28
C THR A 262 -6.92 -16.58 -6.12
N VAL A 263 -6.19 -15.58 -5.65
CA VAL A 263 -6.51 -14.82 -4.44
C VAL A 263 -7.02 -13.41 -4.77
N ALA A 264 -8.22 -13.10 -4.31
CA ALA A 264 -8.82 -11.77 -4.36
C ALA A 264 -8.39 -10.89 -3.17
N ALA A 265 -8.42 -9.57 -3.37
CA ALA A 265 -8.04 -8.61 -2.33
C ALA A 265 -9.26 -8.14 -1.52
N ALA A 266 -9.17 -8.27 -0.21
CA ALA A 266 -10.09 -7.70 0.77
C ALA A 266 -9.52 -6.49 1.48
N ILE A 267 -10.44 -5.68 1.96
CA ILE A 267 -10.22 -4.62 2.90
C ILE A 267 -10.41 -5.20 4.31
N ASP A 268 -9.38 -5.10 5.16
CA ASP A 268 -9.45 -5.46 6.57
C ASP A 268 -10.35 -4.49 7.36
N ASP A 269 -10.49 -4.68 8.67
CA ASP A 269 -11.21 -3.81 9.61
C ASP A 269 -10.43 -2.54 10.01
N ARG A 270 -9.16 -2.38 9.64
CA ARG A 270 -8.33 -1.24 10.03
C ARG A 270 -8.62 -0.01 9.16
N ARG A 271 -8.99 1.10 9.78
CA ARG A 271 -9.19 2.39 9.09
C ARG A 271 -8.44 3.52 9.79
N TYR A 272 -7.83 4.39 9.00
CA TYR A 272 -7.25 5.66 9.47
C TYR A 272 -8.21 6.78 9.14
N LYS A 273 -8.96 7.21 10.15
CA LYS A 273 -9.92 8.30 9.99
C LYS A 273 -9.20 9.61 10.29
N ASN A 274 -9.38 10.59 9.40
CA ASN A 274 -8.98 11.97 9.66
C ASN A 274 -10.21 12.87 9.50
N HIS A 275 -10.19 14.05 10.11
CA HIS A 275 -11.26 15.03 9.97
C HIS A 275 -10.71 16.45 9.94
N LEU A 276 -11.42 17.33 9.22
CA LEU A 276 -11.18 18.76 9.20
C LEU A 276 -12.29 19.44 10.00
N THR A 277 -11.91 20.19 11.04
CA THR A 277 -12.84 21.04 11.78
C THR A 277 -12.74 22.47 11.29
N LEU A 278 -13.84 23.01 10.78
CA LEU A 278 -13.90 24.36 10.23
C LEU A 278 -14.13 25.43 11.32
N GLY A 279 -13.88 26.68 10.98
CA GLY A 279 -14.09 27.84 11.86
C GLY A 279 -15.51 27.92 12.41
N ASN A 280 -16.51 27.56 11.58
CA ASN A 280 -17.93 27.49 11.92
C ASN A 280 -18.35 26.25 12.73
N GLY A 281 -17.42 25.38 13.11
CA GLY A 281 -17.68 24.18 13.90
C GLY A 281 -18.11 22.95 13.09
N LYS A 282 -18.36 23.07 11.78
CA LYS A 282 -18.65 21.93 10.91
C LYS A 282 -17.42 21.02 10.82
N MET A 283 -17.65 19.72 10.89
CA MET A 283 -16.61 18.70 10.82
C MET A 283 -16.75 17.89 9.53
N LEU A 284 -15.70 17.87 8.72
CA LEU A 284 -15.67 17.15 7.45
C LEU A 284 -14.76 15.93 7.61
N ALA A 285 -15.34 14.74 7.47
CA ALA A 285 -14.57 13.51 7.47
C ALA A 285 -13.79 13.37 6.16
N GLY A 286 -12.57 12.84 6.27
CA GLY A 286 -11.72 12.51 5.13
C GLY A 286 -10.75 11.39 5.48
N MET A 287 -9.76 11.20 4.62
CA MET A 287 -8.69 10.24 4.82
C MET A 287 -7.36 10.96 4.97
N GLY A 288 -6.49 10.42 5.80
CA GLY A 288 -5.15 10.95 5.95
C GLY A 288 -4.39 10.14 7.00
N LEU A 289 -3.13 9.86 6.70
CA LEU A 289 -2.23 9.16 7.60
C LEU A 289 -1.14 10.14 8.07
N SER A 290 -1.58 11.18 8.78
CA SER A 290 -0.75 12.33 9.13
C SER A 290 -1.06 12.82 10.53
N PRO A 291 -0.12 13.53 11.20
CA PRO A 291 -0.37 14.11 12.51
C PRO A 291 -1.43 15.21 12.43
N SER A 292 -2.05 15.51 13.56
CA SER A 292 -2.91 16.69 13.67
C SER A 292 -2.13 17.99 13.51
N THR A 293 -2.83 19.05 13.12
CA THR A 293 -2.36 20.41 13.41
C THR A 293 -2.23 20.65 14.92
N ARG A 294 -1.57 21.76 15.33
CA ARG A 294 -1.37 22.02 16.77
C ARG A 294 -2.70 22.00 17.53
N PRO A 295 -2.80 21.27 18.66
CA PRO A 295 -4.03 21.22 19.44
C PRO A 295 -4.54 22.60 19.81
N HIS A 296 -5.86 22.77 19.76
CA HIS A 296 -6.56 24.02 20.11
C HIS A 296 -6.18 25.26 19.28
N LYS A 297 -5.40 25.10 18.21
CA LYS A 297 -5.06 26.19 17.28
C LYS A 297 -5.80 25.99 15.97
N LYS A 298 -6.56 27.02 15.57
CA LYS A 298 -7.12 27.12 14.22
C LYS A 298 -6.12 27.86 13.33
N TYR A 299 -6.09 27.47 12.06
CA TYR A 299 -5.22 28.02 11.03
C TYR A 299 -6.08 28.61 9.92
N THR A 300 -5.64 29.74 9.37
CA THR A 300 -6.28 30.31 8.17
C THR A 300 -6.15 29.32 7.02
N LEU A 301 -7.21 29.16 6.24
CA LEU A 301 -7.22 28.39 5.00
C LEU A 301 -6.92 29.31 3.82
N VAL A 302 -6.14 28.85 2.85
CA VAL A 302 -5.87 29.55 1.59
C VAL A 302 -5.98 28.59 0.42
N SER A 303 -6.70 28.98 -0.63
CA SER A 303 -6.79 28.20 -1.87
C SER A 303 -5.54 28.39 -2.73
N ALA A 304 -5.04 27.31 -3.31
CA ALA A 304 -3.95 27.32 -4.28
C ALA A 304 -4.16 28.37 -5.40
N ASN A 305 -5.40 28.52 -5.86
CA ASN A 305 -5.73 29.46 -6.95
C ASN A 305 -5.69 30.93 -6.51
N ASP A 306 -5.78 31.23 -5.20
CA ASP A 306 -5.81 32.60 -4.67
C ASP A 306 -4.44 33.12 -4.21
N VAL A 307 -3.42 32.26 -4.22
CA VAL A 307 -2.08 32.56 -3.68
C VAL A 307 -1.00 32.44 -4.74
N LEU A 308 -1.35 32.56 -6.02
CA LEU A 308 -0.39 32.52 -7.14
C LEU A 308 0.47 33.80 -7.19
N LEU A 309 1.72 33.68 -7.63
CA LEU A 309 2.61 34.82 -7.88
C LEU A 309 2.18 35.63 -9.12
N ASP A 310 1.69 34.94 -10.15
CA ASP A 310 1.22 35.54 -11.40
C ASP A 310 0.02 34.76 -11.93
N SER A 311 -1.12 35.44 -12.13
CA SER A 311 -2.33 34.85 -12.71
C SER A 311 -2.23 34.57 -14.21
N SER A 312 -1.21 35.11 -14.89
CA SER A 312 -0.99 34.98 -16.34
C SER A 312 -0.05 33.84 -16.74
N VAL A 313 0.59 33.19 -15.76
CA VAL A 313 1.54 32.11 -16.00
C VAL A 313 1.01 30.82 -15.38
N SER A 314 0.30 30.00 -16.16
CA SER A 314 0.40 28.57 -15.88
C SER A 314 0.20 27.71 -17.12
N LYS A 315 1.31 27.20 -17.66
CA LYS A 315 1.36 26.04 -18.56
C LYS A 315 0.90 24.73 -17.87
N TYR A 316 0.50 24.81 -16.60
CA TYR A 316 0.34 23.71 -15.66
C TYR A 316 -0.86 23.97 -14.74
N ASN A 317 -1.50 22.94 -14.21
CA ASN A 317 -2.60 23.11 -13.27
C ASN A 317 -2.09 23.44 -11.85
N PRO A 318 -2.23 24.67 -11.34
CA PRO A 318 -1.73 25.02 -10.01
C PRO A 318 -2.56 24.40 -8.87
N SER A 319 -3.81 24.01 -9.14
CA SER A 319 -4.71 23.49 -8.09
C SER A 319 -4.19 22.19 -7.48
N ASP A 320 -3.41 21.39 -8.21
CA ASP A 320 -2.83 20.14 -7.70
C ASP A 320 -1.65 20.37 -6.72
N CYS A 321 -1.20 21.61 -6.50
CA CYS A 321 -0.11 21.96 -5.57
C CYS A 321 1.22 21.22 -5.82
N GLN A 322 1.53 20.92 -7.07
CA GLN A 322 2.69 20.10 -7.44
C GLN A 322 4.02 20.88 -7.56
N ARG A 323 3.96 22.22 -7.59
CA ARG A 323 5.12 23.09 -7.84
C ARG A 323 5.11 24.26 -6.86
N PRO A 324 6.09 24.39 -5.96
CA PRO A 324 6.11 25.50 -5.02
C PRO A 324 6.38 26.87 -5.68
N GLU A 325 7.04 26.90 -6.83
CA GLU A 325 7.52 28.13 -7.47
C GLU A 325 6.40 29.02 -8.01
N VAL A 326 5.18 28.48 -8.17
CA VAL A 326 4.03 29.25 -8.65
C VAL A 326 3.29 29.98 -7.53
N PHE A 327 3.59 29.68 -6.26
CA PHE A 327 2.87 30.21 -5.11
C PHE A 327 3.62 31.33 -4.40
N ASN A 328 2.88 32.35 -3.96
CA ASN A 328 3.40 33.41 -3.11
C ASN A 328 3.59 32.89 -1.69
N LYS A 329 4.84 32.60 -1.33
CA LYS A 329 5.21 32.07 -0.02
C LYS A 329 4.65 32.87 1.16
N LYS A 330 4.65 34.20 1.09
CA LYS A 330 4.15 35.06 2.19
C LYS A 330 2.65 34.88 2.44
N LEU A 331 1.89 34.54 1.40
CA LEU A 331 0.45 34.29 1.53
C LEU A 331 0.15 32.90 2.09
N VAL A 332 1.08 31.95 2.01
CA VAL A 332 0.89 30.54 2.38
C VAL A 332 1.54 30.16 3.72
N GLU A 333 2.64 30.81 4.07
CA GLU A 333 3.41 30.50 5.28
C GLU A 333 2.54 30.54 6.55
N GLY A 334 2.62 29.48 7.35
CA GLY A 334 1.86 29.33 8.59
C GLY A 334 0.35 29.06 8.43
N LYS A 335 -0.14 28.86 7.20
CA LYS A 335 -1.56 28.60 6.87
C LYS A 335 -1.76 27.18 6.34
N ILE A 336 -3.01 26.73 6.21
CA ILE A 336 -3.35 25.45 5.57
C ILE A 336 -3.66 25.69 4.10
N LEU A 337 -2.94 25.02 3.22
CA LEU A 337 -3.10 25.13 1.77
C LEU A 337 -4.19 24.18 1.26
N LEU A 338 -5.22 24.72 0.62
CA LEU A 338 -6.28 23.97 -0.04
C LEU A 338 -5.91 23.72 -1.51
N CYS A 339 -5.86 22.45 -1.88
CA CYS A 339 -5.45 21.93 -3.18
C CYS A 339 -6.56 21.06 -3.77
N GLY A 340 -6.69 21.03 -5.09
CA GLY A 340 -7.55 20.11 -5.81
C GLY A 340 -6.89 18.73 -5.96
N TYR A 341 -7.72 17.70 -5.99
CA TYR A 341 -7.36 16.36 -6.42
C TYR A 341 -7.92 16.12 -7.82
N SER A 342 -7.10 16.37 -8.85
CA SER A 342 -7.50 16.16 -10.24
C SER A 342 -7.15 14.77 -10.78
N PHE A 343 -7.52 14.52 -12.03
CA PHE A 343 -7.15 13.31 -12.77
C PHE A 343 -5.62 13.09 -12.87
N ASN A 344 -4.80 14.13 -12.68
CA ASN A 344 -3.34 14.00 -12.66
C ASN A 344 -2.83 13.06 -11.56
N PHE A 345 -3.55 12.95 -10.43
CA PHE A 345 -3.21 12.00 -9.37
C PHE A 345 -3.53 10.55 -9.77
N VAL A 346 -4.55 10.36 -10.62
CA VAL A 346 -4.97 9.03 -11.11
C VAL A 346 -3.98 8.49 -12.14
N VAL A 347 -3.46 9.34 -13.03
CA VAL A 347 -2.47 8.95 -14.05
C VAL A 347 -1.01 9.04 -13.57
N GLY A 348 -0.78 9.36 -12.30
CA GLY A 348 0.57 9.44 -11.71
C GLY A 348 1.40 10.69 -12.08
N ALA A 349 0.82 11.66 -12.78
CA ALA A 349 1.50 12.93 -13.07
C ALA A 349 1.65 13.81 -11.80
N ALA A 350 0.70 13.70 -10.87
CA ALA A 350 0.70 14.33 -9.56
C ALA A 350 0.84 13.29 -8.44
N SER A 351 1.43 13.65 -7.29
CA SER A 351 1.52 12.79 -6.12
C SER A 351 1.40 13.54 -4.81
N ILE A 352 0.94 12.87 -3.75
CA ILE A 352 0.82 13.46 -2.42
C ILE A 352 2.21 13.80 -1.86
N LYS A 353 3.25 13.00 -2.16
CA LYS A 353 4.63 13.34 -1.81
C LYS A 353 5.08 14.69 -2.37
N LYS A 354 4.74 15.01 -3.63
CA LYS A 354 5.04 16.33 -4.21
C LYS A 354 4.25 17.43 -3.53
N VAL A 355 2.97 17.22 -3.19
CA VAL A 355 2.19 18.17 -2.36
C VAL A 355 2.88 18.43 -1.03
N VAL A 356 3.31 17.37 -0.32
CA VAL A 356 4.03 17.50 0.95
C VAL A 356 5.33 18.28 0.79
N ALA A 357 6.08 18.06 -0.30
CA ALA A 357 7.28 18.84 -0.60
C ALA A 357 6.97 20.33 -0.83
N THR A 358 5.93 20.64 -1.61
CA THR A 358 5.43 22.00 -1.84
C THR A 358 5.06 22.68 -0.52
N VAL A 359 4.25 22.02 0.32
CA VAL A 359 3.78 22.55 1.60
C VAL A 359 4.93 22.84 2.55
N LYS A 360 5.93 21.95 2.62
CA LYS A 360 7.16 22.17 3.39
C LYS A 360 7.96 23.37 2.86
N HIS A 361 8.15 23.46 1.55
CA HIS A 361 8.92 24.53 0.93
C HIS A 361 8.29 25.92 1.20
N LEU A 362 6.97 25.99 1.15
CA LEU A 362 6.20 27.21 1.41
C LEU A 362 6.05 27.53 2.90
N GLY A 363 6.43 26.62 3.80
CA GLY A 363 6.24 26.80 5.24
C GLY A 363 4.78 26.75 5.68
N ALA A 364 3.91 26.09 4.93
CA ALA A 364 2.51 25.90 5.30
C ALA A 364 2.37 24.97 6.52
N ALA A 365 1.33 25.22 7.31
CA ALA A 365 1.00 24.43 8.50
C ALA A 365 0.41 23.05 8.17
N GLY A 366 -0.12 22.88 6.96
CA GLY A 366 -0.71 21.64 6.48
C GLY A 366 -1.34 21.81 5.10
N PHE A 367 -1.96 20.75 4.60
CA PHE A 367 -2.68 20.78 3.33
C PHE A 367 -4.02 20.04 3.39
N ILE A 368 -4.93 20.45 2.51
CA ILE A 368 -6.19 19.77 2.26
C ILE A 368 -6.24 19.45 0.77
N LEU A 369 -6.50 18.21 0.41
CA LEU A 369 -6.86 17.80 -0.94
C LEU A 369 -8.37 17.62 -1.01
N VAL A 370 -9.03 18.29 -1.96
CA VAL A 370 -10.47 18.13 -2.21
C VAL A 370 -10.72 17.46 -3.54
N VAL A 371 -11.61 16.48 -3.52
CA VAL A 371 -12.08 15.80 -4.72
C VAL A 371 -13.37 16.49 -5.18
N GLU A 372 -13.33 17.14 -6.34
CA GLU A 372 -14.49 17.83 -6.93
C GLU A 372 -15.29 16.94 -7.87
N ASN A 373 -14.65 15.95 -8.50
CA ASN A 373 -15.28 14.96 -9.36
C ASN A 373 -14.71 13.56 -9.11
N VAL A 374 -15.55 12.54 -9.24
CA VAL A 374 -15.16 11.14 -9.05
C VAL A 374 -15.67 10.32 -10.22
N SER A 375 -14.76 9.69 -10.95
CA SER A 375 -15.12 8.66 -11.94
C SER A 375 -15.44 7.34 -11.20
N PRO A 376 -16.40 6.54 -11.67
CA PRO A 376 -16.61 5.20 -11.14
C PRO A 376 -15.31 4.39 -11.11
N GLY A 377 -15.03 3.69 -10.01
CA GLY A 377 -13.78 2.93 -9.85
C GLY A 377 -12.60 3.73 -9.31
N THR A 378 -12.70 5.06 -9.13
CA THR A 378 -11.61 5.85 -8.55
C THR A 378 -11.25 5.36 -7.15
N LYS A 379 -9.97 5.05 -6.96
CA LYS A 379 -9.38 4.63 -5.69
C LYS A 379 -8.69 5.82 -5.03
N PHE A 380 -8.79 5.90 -3.71
CA PHE A 380 -8.13 6.92 -2.91
C PHE A 380 -7.37 6.25 -1.77
N ASP A 381 -6.04 6.32 -1.81
CA ASP A 381 -5.18 5.73 -0.79
C ASP A 381 -4.64 6.82 0.15
N PRO A 382 -4.78 6.65 1.49
CA PRO A 382 -4.14 7.56 2.42
C PRO A 382 -2.61 7.39 2.35
N VAL A 383 -1.91 8.51 2.15
CA VAL A 383 -0.44 8.53 2.14
C VAL A 383 0.10 9.02 3.49
N PRO A 384 1.00 8.25 4.14
CA PRO A 384 1.77 8.71 5.29
C PRO A 384 2.46 10.04 5.04
N SER A 385 2.32 10.98 5.98
CA SER A 385 2.95 12.29 5.87
C SER A 385 3.46 12.78 7.21
N ALA A 386 4.64 13.42 7.19
CA ALA A 386 5.19 14.15 8.33
C ALA A 386 4.43 15.46 8.63
N VAL A 387 3.69 15.97 7.65
CA VAL A 387 2.97 17.25 7.70
C VAL A 387 1.47 16.96 7.81
N PRO A 388 0.71 17.73 8.63
CA PRO A 388 -0.73 17.61 8.70
C PRO A 388 -1.38 17.70 7.33
N GLY A 389 -2.18 16.70 7.00
CA GLY A 389 -2.74 16.53 5.65
C GLY A 389 -4.01 15.69 5.66
N ILE A 390 -5.01 16.13 4.92
CA ILE A 390 -6.29 15.41 4.76
C ILE A 390 -6.76 15.45 3.31
N LEU A 391 -7.28 14.32 2.84
CA LEU A 391 -7.96 14.15 1.56
C LEU A 391 -9.45 13.97 1.82
N ILE A 392 -10.27 14.91 1.33
CA ILE A 392 -11.74 14.81 1.38
C ILE A 392 -12.19 14.20 0.06
N THR A 393 -12.60 12.92 0.13
CA THR A 393 -12.99 12.14 -1.05
C THR A 393 -14.47 12.24 -1.39
N ASP A 394 -15.29 12.69 -0.44
CA ASP A 394 -16.72 12.88 -0.61
C ASP A 394 -16.98 14.23 -1.29
N VAL A 395 -17.47 14.20 -2.53
CA VAL A 395 -17.70 15.38 -3.35
C VAL A 395 -18.62 16.39 -2.66
N SER A 396 -19.68 15.93 -1.96
CA SER A 396 -20.57 16.83 -1.24
C SER A 396 -19.85 17.56 -0.11
N LYS A 397 -18.95 16.87 0.61
CA LYS A 397 -18.13 17.47 1.67
C LYS A 397 -17.03 18.38 1.11
N SER A 398 -16.49 18.07 -0.07
CA SER A 398 -15.56 18.96 -0.78
C SER A 398 -16.25 20.26 -1.15
N MET A 399 -17.47 20.20 -1.71
CA MET A 399 -18.25 21.39 -2.05
C MET A 399 -18.59 22.22 -0.81
N ASP A 400 -19.00 21.57 0.28
CA ASP A 400 -19.21 22.24 1.57
C ASP A 400 -17.97 23.04 2.05
N LEU A 401 -16.77 22.49 1.86
CA LEU A 401 -15.52 23.17 2.21
C LEU A 401 -15.24 24.35 1.27
N ILE A 402 -15.43 24.15 -0.03
CA ILE A 402 -15.21 25.18 -1.06
C ILE A 402 -16.17 26.35 -0.83
N ASP A 403 -17.44 26.09 -0.56
CA ASP A 403 -18.44 27.10 -0.25
C ASP A 403 -18.09 27.86 1.04
N TYR A 404 -17.73 27.14 2.10
CA TYR A 404 -17.25 27.76 3.33
C TYR A 404 -16.05 28.68 3.09
N TYR A 405 -15.08 28.22 2.30
CA TYR A 405 -13.90 29.00 1.95
C TYR A 405 -14.26 30.26 1.16
N ASN A 406 -15.12 30.13 0.13
CA ASN A 406 -15.54 31.23 -0.72
C ASN A 406 -16.31 32.30 0.04
N VAL A 407 -17.29 31.91 0.87
CA VAL A 407 -18.08 32.85 1.69
C VAL A 407 -17.20 33.55 2.74
N SER A 408 -16.19 32.85 3.26
CA SER A 408 -15.29 33.41 4.28
C SER A 408 -14.14 34.25 3.70
N THR A 409 -13.98 34.29 2.37
CA THR A 409 -12.89 34.99 1.70
C THR A 409 -13.41 36.28 1.07
N SER A 410 -12.95 37.43 1.58
CA SER A 410 -13.38 38.72 1.04
C SER A 410 -12.66 38.99 -0.27
N ARG A 411 -13.42 39.29 -1.33
CA ARG A 411 -12.90 39.59 -2.67
C ARG A 411 -13.27 41.00 -3.11
N ASP A 412 -12.47 41.60 -3.98
CA ASP A 412 -12.82 42.83 -4.67
C ASP A 412 -13.70 42.57 -5.92
N TRP A 413 -14.10 43.65 -6.58
CA TRP A 413 -14.94 43.59 -7.78
C TRP A 413 -14.27 42.91 -8.99
N THR A 414 -12.94 42.71 -8.95
CA THR A 414 -12.17 41.97 -9.96
C THR A 414 -11.99 40.50 -9.60
N GLY A 415 -12.49 40.06 -8.43
CA GLY A 415 -12.34 38.70 -7.93
C GLY A 415 -11.05 38.45 -7.13
N ARG A 416 -10.17 39.46 -6.96
CA ARG A 416 -8.94 39.32 -6.18
C ARG A 416 -9.23 39.29 -4.68
N VAL A 417 -8.50 38.44 -3.97
CA VAL A 417 -8.68 38.29 -2.51
C VAL A 417 -8.13 39.50 -1.77
N LYS A 418 -8.98 40.11 -0.93
CA LYS A 418 -8.60 41.16 0.03
C LYS A 418 -8.16 40.58 1.37
N SER A 419 -8.88 39.57 1.87
CA SER A 419 -8.57 38.93 3.15
C SER A 419 -9.06 37.48 3.22
N PHE A 420 -8.28 36.65 3.92
CA PHE A 420 -8.58 35.24 4.17
C PHE A 420 -9.10 35.06 5.59
N ASN A 421 -10.40 34.85 5.77
CA ASN A 421 -11.01 34.64 7.09
C ASN A 421 -11.46 33.20 7.34
N ALA A 422 -11.41 32.34 6.32
CA ALA A 422 -11.65 30.91 6.47
C ALA A 422 -10.63 30.32 7.46
N GLN A 423 -11.10 29.54 8.42
CA GLN A 423 -10.24 28.89 9.40
C GLN A 423 -10.55 27.39 9.49
N GLY A 424 -9.55 26.60 9.87
CA GLY A 424 -9.75 25.20 10.20
C GLY A 424 -8.58 24.57 10.94
N SER A 425 -8.77 23.34 11.37
CA SER A 425 -7.74 22.48 11.98
C SER A 425 -7.92 21.04 11.52
N ILE A 426 -6.81 20.39 11.20
CA ILE A 426 -6.77 18.98 10.79
C ILE A 426 -6.58 18.13 12.05
N GLY A 427 -7.43 17.12 12.21
CA GLY A 427 -7.39 16.12 13.27
C GLY A 427 -6.26 15.10 13.09
N ASP A 428 -6.12 14.21 14.07
CA ASP A 428 -5.11 13.15 14.01
C ASP A 428 -5.57 12.01 13.12
N GLY A 429 -4.72 11.62 12.16
CA GLY A 429 -4.93 10.50 11.25
C GLY A 429 -4.00 9.30 11.53
N LEU A 430 -3.16 9.35 12.55
CA LEU A 430 -2.17 8.29 12.83
C LEU A 430 -2.76 7.11 13.62
N ALA A 431 -3.86 7.33 14.34
CA ALA A 431 -4.51 6.30 15.15
C ALA A 431 -5.46 5.44 14.30
N PRO A 432 -5.25 4.11 14.23
CA PRO A 432 -6.20 3.23 13.56
C PRO A 432 -7.47 3.05 14.39
N VAL A 433 -8.60 2.88 13.71
CA VAL A 433 -9.88 2.46 14.28
C VAL A 433 -10.31 1.17 13.61
N LEU A 434 -10.75 0.19 14.41
CA LEU A 434 -11.29 -1.07 13.91
C LEU A 434 -12.79 -0.97 13.61
N HIS A 435 -13.21 -1.54 12.48
CA HIS A 435 -14.57 -1.48 11.98
C HIS A 435 -15.17 -2.88 11.80
N LYS A 436 -16.42 -3.06 12.23
CA LYS A 436 -17.10 -4.38 12.18
C LYS A 436 -17.60 -4.78 10.79
N SER A 437 -17.50 -3.90 9.80
CA SER A 437 -18.04 -4.13 8.45
C SER A 437 -17.07 -4.86 7.52
N SER A 438 -16.01 -5.48 8.05
CA SER A 438 -14.97 -6.19 7.29
C SER A 438 -15.09 -7.72 7.45
N PRO A 439 -14.56 -8.51 6.51
CA PRO A 439 -13.87 -8.09 5.28
C PRO A 439 -14.83 -7.57 4.21
N GLN A 440 -14.38 -6.59 3.42
CA GLN A 440 -15.09 -6.14 2.22
C GLN A 440 -14.20 -6.42 1.02
N VAL A 441 -14.78 -6.79 -0.12
CA VAL A 441 -13.99 -6.97 -1.32
C VAL A 441 -13.47 -5.61 -1.80
N ALA A 442 -12.16 -5.49 -2.01
CA ALA A 442 -11.55 -4.23 -2.43
C ALA A 442 -12.04 -3.84 -3.83
N LEU A 443 -12.25 -2.54 -4.08
CA LEU A 443 -12.83 -2.03 -5.32
C LEU A 443 -12.02 -2.48 -6.56
N PHE A 444 -10.69 -2.37 -6.47
CA PHE A 444 -9.76 -2.73 -7.55
C PHE A 444 -9.59 -4.23 -7.74
N SER A 445 -9.96 -5.06 -6.76
CA SER A 445 -9.79 -6.50 -6.88
C SER A 445 -10.56 -6.99 -8.11
N ALA A 446 -9.89 -7.76 -8.97
CA ALA A 446 -10.48 -8.32 -10.17
C ALA A 446 -11.70 -9.20 -9.85
N ARG A 447 -12.60 -9.33 -10.83
CA ARG A 447 -13.85 -10.08 -10.72
C ARG A 447 -13.97 -11.14 -11.81
N GLY A 448 -14.57 -12.27 -11.43
CA GLY A 448 -15.09 -13.24 -12.38
C GLY A 448 -16.31 -12.73 -13.15
N PRO A 449 -17.00 -13.60 -13.91
CA PRO A 449 -16.65 -15.01 -14.14
C PRO A 449 -15.28 -15.21 -14.77
N ASN A 450 -14.71 -16.41 -14.61
CA ASN A 450 -13.49 -16.78 -15.32
C ASN A 450 -13.77 -16.81 -16.83
N THR A 451 -12.79 -16.42 -17.65
CA THR A 451 -12.93 -16.41 -19.10
C THR A 451 -12.13 -17.54 -19.71
N LYS A 452 -12.72 -18.24 -20.69
CA LYS A 452 -12.03 -19.35 -21.37
C LYS A 452 -11.13 -18.89 -22.50
N ASP A 453 -11.36 -17.72 -23.10
CA ASP A 453 -10.65 -17.22 -24.28
C ASP A 453 -10.62 -15.69 -24.37
N PHE A 454 -9.93 -15.15 -25.40
CA PHE A 454 -9.83 -13.71 -25.68
C PHE A 454 -11.17 -13.07 -26.10
N SER A 455 -12.20 -13.86 -26.44
CA SER A 455 -13.54 -13.35 -26.72
C SER A 455 -14.36 -13.14 -25.44
N PHE A 456 -13.73 -13.26 -24.26
CA PHE A 456 -14.36 -13.11 -22.95
C PHE A 456 -15.56 -14.04 -22.74
N GLN A 457 -15.57 -15.20 -23.39
CA GLN A 457 -16.59 -16.22 -23.12
C GLN A 457 -16.37 -16.84 -21.75
N ASP A 458 -17.45 -17.17 -21.06
CA ASP A 458 -17.39 -17.75 -19.72
C ASP A 458 -16.75 -19.13 -19.76
N ALA A 459 -15.91 -19.42 -18.76
CA ALA A 459 -15.43 -20.76 -18.46
C ALA A 459 -16.34 -21.42 -17.40
N ASP A 460 -16.42 -22.74 -17.41
CA ASP A 460 -17.18 -23.52 -16.42
C ASP A 460 -16.48 -23.63 -15.05
N LEU A 461 -15.37 -22.90 -14.87
CA LEU A 461 -14.60 -22.85 -13.63
C LEU A 461 -14.74 -21.47 -12.98
N LEU A 462 -15.22 -21.42 -11.74
CA LEU A 462 -15.31 -20.16 -11.00
C LEU A 462 -13.94 -19.68 -10.54
N LYS A 463 -13.71 -18.36 -10.65
CA LYS A 463 -12.56 -17.63 -10.12
C LYS A 463 -13.04 -16.24 -9.67
N PRO A 464 -12.37 -15.57 -8.71
CA PRO A 464 -11.24 -16.04 -7.90
C PRO A 464 -11.67 -17.11 -6.87
N ASP A 465 -10.72 -17.85 -6.30
CA ASP A 465 -11.02 -18.98 -5.41
C ASP A 465 -11.24 -18.56 -3.95
N ILE A 466 -10.44 -17.60 -3.48
CA ILE A 466 -10.46 -17.17 -2.07
C ILE A 466 -10.21 -15.67 -1.94
N LEU A 467 -10.63 -15.10 -0.81
CA LEU A 467 -10.47 -13.70 -0.45
C LEU A 467 -9.48 -13.57 0.71
N ALA A 468 -8.50 -12.67 0.60
CA ALA A 468 -7.51 -12.39 1.66
C ALA A 468 -7.25 -10.88 1.82
N PRO A 469 -6.80 -10.40 2.99
CA PRO A 469 -6.47 -8.99 3.18
C PRO A 469 -5.40 -8.50 2.18
N GLY A 470 -5.72 -7.47 1.40
CA GLY A 470 -4.88 -6.96 0.31
C GLY A 470 -4.96 -5.45 0.09
N TYR A 471 -5.59 -4.70 0.99
CA TYR A 471 -5.68 -3.23 0.90
C TYR A 471 -5.00 -2.55 2.10
N LEU A 472 -4.05 -1.64 1.81
CA LEU A 472 -3.27 -0.89 2.82
C LEU A 472 -2.61 -1.81 3.85
N ILE A 473 -1.92 -2.84 3.36
CA ILE A 473 -1.15 -3.77 4.17
C ILE A 473 0.23 -3.18 4.43
N TRP A 474 0.60 -3.09 5.71
CA TRP A 474 1.94 -2.69 6.09
C TRP A 474 2.91 -3.86 5.99
N ALA A 475 4.03 -3.67 5.33
CA ALA A 475 5.11 -4.63 5.24
C ALA A 475 6.45 -3.94 4.98
N ALA A 476 7.50 -4.72 4.75
CA ALA A 476 8.82 -4.19 4.39
C ALA A 476 8.76 -3.43 3.06
N TRP A 477 9.64 -2.44 2.89
CA TRP A 477 9.78 -1.71 1.63
C TRP A 477 11.25 -1.40 1.39
N CYS A 478 11.70 -1.51 0.13
CA CYS A 478 13.07 -1.16 -0.23
C CYS A 478 13.30 0.36 -0.07
N PRO A 479 14.42 0.83 0.54
CA PRO A 479 14.70 2.26 0.64
C PRO A 479 14.77 3.00 -0.68
N ASN A 480 15.25 2.30 -1.71
CA ASN A 480 15.33 2.80 -3.09
C ASN A 480 14.14 2.35 -3.94
N GLY A 481 13.09 1.78 -3.32
CA GLY A 481 11.88 1.37 -4.02
C GLY A 481 11.20 2.57 -4.67
N THR A 482 10.86 2.44 -5.94
CA THR A 482 10.31 3.52 -6.78
C THR A 482 8.96 3.18 -7.39
N ASP A 483 8.41 1.97 -7.15
CA ASP A 483 7.09 1.56 -7.62
C ASP A 483 6.02 2.57 -7.22
N GLU A 484 6.04 2.96 -5.94
CA GLU A 484 5.12 3.93 -5.40
C GLU A 484 5.89 5.16 -4.92
N ALA A 485 5.77 6.24 -5.71
CA ALA A 485 6.47 7.49 -5.46
C ALA A 485 6.20 8.03 -4.05
N ASN A 486 5.04 7.73 -3.46
CA ASN A 486 4.64 8.21 -2.15
C ASN A 486 5.40 7.58 -0.97
N TYR A 487 6.04 6.42 -1.14
CA TYR A 487 6.75 5.73 -0.07
C TYR A 487 8.27 5.84 -0.22
N VAL A 488 8.97 5.80 0.92
CA VAL A 488 10.43 5.63 0.98
C VAL A 488 10.66 4.63 2.10
N GLY A 489 11.24 3.47 1.78
CA GLY A 489 11.56 2.46 2.78
C GLY A 489 12.61 3.00 3.76
N LYS A 490 12.38 2.86 5.06
CA LYS A 490 13.36 3.19 6.10
C LYS A 490 13.31 2.19 7.23
#